data_AF-A0A926CSZ5-F1
#
_entry.id   AF-A0A926CSZ5-F1
#
_cell.length_a   1.000
_cell.length_b   1.000
_cell.length_c   1.000
_cell.angle_alpha   90.00
_cell.angle_beta   90.00
_cell.angle_gamma   90.00
#
_symmetry.space_group_name_H-M   'P 1'
#
loop_
_entity.id
_entity.type
_entity.pdbx_description
1 polymer ?
#
loop_
_entity_poly.entity_id
_entity_poly.type
_entity_poly.pdbx_seq_one_letter_code
_entity_poly.pdbx_strand_id
1 'polypeptide(L)'
;MMSHKIGFGLSVLLMTIILAVPVLAQDGSGLVIEGNPSGTSGIGSLNPIRCDNAACRRITDFLFPTLFAVDPATGLLLGAADDNYGLAVDLTPPESESYQLTLRDDLAWSDGTPITVYDVFYSFLAASNERISPLYGPSVSATVSAAMVVDDHTIEFGLIDPNCAAQTRMNFPIIPAHVFDPDFAAALTAFSASGDLEARY
;
A
#
# COMPACT_ATOMS: atom_id res chain seq x y z
N MET A 1 45.63 -19.97 48.53
CA MET A 1 45.40 -20.27 47.09
C MET A 1 43.92 -20.32 46.67
N MET A 2 42.98 -19.80 47.49
CA MET A 2 41.52 -19.89 47.22
C MET A 2 40.86 -18.57 46.76
N SER A 3 41.57 -17.44 46.88
CA SER A 3 41.03 -16.11 46.56
C SER A 3 40.95 -15.78 45.05
N HIS A 4 41.82 -16.36 44.21
CA HIS A 4 41.84 -16.06 42.76
C HIS A 4 40.76 -16.77 41.93
N LYS A 5 40.18 -17.88 42.42
CA LYS A 5 39.13 -18.62 41.69
C LYS A 5 37.76 -17.93 41.79
N ILE A 6 37.51 -17.19 42.87
CA ILE A 6 36.24 -16.50 43.12
C ILE A 6 36.13 -15.23 42.26
N GLY A 7 37.24 -14.49 42.08
CA GLY A 7 37.27 -13.30 41.22
C GLY A 7 37.03 -13.61 39.74
N PHE A 8 37.58 -14.73 39.24
CA PHE A 8 37.41 -15.12 37.84
C PHE A 8 35.96 -15.58 37.54
N GLY A 9 35.35 -16.35 38.44
CA GLY A 9 33.95 -16.76 38.30
C GLY A 9 32.96 -15.59 38.35
N LEU A 10 33.23 -14.59 39.20
CA LEU A 10 32.40 -13.38 39.30
C LEU A 10 32.55 -12.50 38.05
N SER A 11 33.74 -12.38 37.47
CA SER A 11 33.97 -11.65 36.21
C SER A 11 33.32 -12.33 35.00
N VAL A 12 33.34 -13.66 34.91
CA VAL A 12 32.68 -14.40 33.82
C VAL A 12 31.15 -14.26 33.93
N LEU A 13 30.60 -14.31 35.15
CA LEU A 13 29.16 -14.11 35.40
C LEU A 13 28.73 -12.67 35.09
N LEU A 14 29.55 -11.67 35.42
CA LEU A 14 29.28 -10.27 35.07
C LEU A 14 29.28 -10.06 33.55
N MET A 15 30.21 -10.71 32.83
CA MET A 15 30.35 -10.57 31.38
C MET A 15 29.22 -11.29 30.61
N THR A 16 28.72 -12.42 31.11
CA THR A 16 27.52 -13.06 30.54
C THR A 16 26.24 -12.28 30.81
N ILE A 17 26.12 -11.61 31.96
CA ILE A 17 25.01 -10.69 32.23
C ILE A 17 25.08 -9.48 31.27
N ILE A 18 26.25 -8.89 31.05
CA ILE A 18 26.43 -7.75 30.11
C ILE A 18 26.09 -8.14 28.66
N LEU A 19 26.35 -9.39 28.24
CA LEU A 19 25.98 -9.89 26.91
C LEU A 19 24.49 -10.29 26.79
N ALA A 20 23.81 -10.61 27.89
CA ALA A 20 22.39 -10.96 27.90
C ALA A 20 21.45 -9.74 27.95
N VAL A 21 21.90 -8.62 28.53
CA VAL A 21 21.11 -7.38 28.63
C VAL A 21 20.74 -6.76 27.28
N PRO A 22 21.60 -6.71 26.22
CA PRO A 22 21.16 -6.16 24.94
C PRO A 22 20.09 -7.02 24.23
N VAL A 23 19.99 -8.31 24.56
CA VAL A 23 18.97 -9.21 23.98
C VAL A 23 17.59 -8.96 24.61
N LEU A 24 17.54 -8.54 25.88
CA LEU A 24 16.29 -8.26 26.60
C LEU A 24 15.78 -6.82 26.45
N ALA A 25 16.50 -5.96 25.72
CA ALA A 25 16.15 -4.56 25.51
C ALA A 25 15.42 -4.28 24.17
N GLN A 26 15.07 -5.31 23.40
CA GLN A 26 14.39 -5.15 22.10
C GLN A 26 12.86 -5.05 22.19
N ASP A 27 12.29 -4.89 23.39
CA ASP A 27 10.84 -4.65 23.59
C ASP A 27 10.46 -3.15 23.49
N GLY A 28 11.33 -2.34 22.88
CA GLY A 28 11.18 -0.89 22.86
C GLY A 28 10.47 -0.40 21.61
N SER A 29 9.38 0.35 21.80
CA SER A 29 8.96 1.42 20.90
C SER A 29 10.15 2.36 20.63
N GLY A 30 10.92 2.04 19.60
CA GLY A 30 12.16 2.73 19.26
C GLY A 30 11.90 3.90 18.32
N LEU A 31 12.65 4.99 18.51
CA LEU A 31 12.71 6.06 17.52
C LEU A 31 13.50 5.54 16.31
N VAL A 32 12.82 5.33 15.19
CA VAL A 32 13.46 5.11 13.90
C VAL A 32 13.78 6.48 13.29
N ILE A 33 15.07 6.85 13.26
CA ILE A 33 15.55 7.99 12.49
C ILE A 33 16.05 7.44 11.16
N GLU A 34 15.26 7.62 10.11
CA GLU A 34 15.72 7.31 8.76
C GLU A 34 16.50 8.48 8.18
N GLY A 35 17.62 8.19 7.53
CA GLY A 35 18.36 9.22 6.78
C GLY A 35 17.51 9.79 5.64
N ASN A 36 17.94 10.92 5.08
CA ASN A 36 17.39 11.46 3.83
C ASN A 36 18.34 11.10 2.67
N PRO A 37 18.30 9.86 2.15
CA PRO A 37 19.28 9.40 1.17
C PRO A 37 19.11 10.05 -0.21
N SER A 38 17.99 10.71 -0.45
CA SER A 38 17.72 11.43 -1.71
C SER A 38 17.98 12.93 -1.62
N GLY A 39 18.42 13.44 -0.47
CA GLY A 39 18.78 14.85 -0.29
C GLY A 39 17.62 15.82 -0.51
N THR A 40 16.37 15.39 -0.28
CA THR A 40 15.20 16.27 -0.48
C THR A 40 15.22 17.42 0.54
N SER A 41 14.74 18.60 0.17
CA SER A 41 14.70 19.76 1.08
C SER A 41 13.60 19.68 2.15
N GLY A 42 12.69 18.71 2.03
CA GLY A 42 11.59 18.46 2.94
C GLY A 42 10.85 17.17 2.59
N ILE A 43 9.84 16.87 3.40
CA ILE A 43 9.03 15.67 3.27
C ILE A 43 8.11 15.69 2.05
N GLY A 44 7.59 16.85 1.63
CA GLY A 44 6.59 16.94 0.57
C GLY A 44 5.17 16.66 1.06
N SER A 45 4.29 16.18 0.18
CA SER A 45 2.90 15.88 0.52
C SER A 45 2.74 14.52 1.19
N LEU A 46 1.95 14.45 2.28
CA LEU A 46 1.54 13.19 2.90
C LEU A 46 0.27 12.59 2.27
N ASN A 47 -0.33 13.28 1.29
CA ASN A 47 -1.30 12.63 0.42
C ASN A 47 -0.51 11.81 -0.62
N PRO A 48 -0.65 10.48 -0.66
CA PRO A 48 0.18 9.62 -1.48
C PRO A 48 0.00 9.90 -2.98
N ILE A 49 -1.17 10.35 -3.41
CA ILE A 49 -1.47 10.72 -4.80
C ILE A 49 -0.72 12.00 -5.21
N ARG A 50 -0.37 12.86 -4.25
CA ARG A 50 0.36 14.13 -4.46
C ARG A 50 1.84 14.03 -4.13
N CYS A 51 2.31 12.87 -3.67
CA CYS A 51 3.71 12.67 -3.32
C CYS A 51 4.57 12.64 -4.60
N ASP A 52 5.59 13.49 -4.66
CA ASP A 52 6.44 13.71 -5.84
C ASP A 52 7.94 13.48 -5.58
N ASN A 53 8.29 13.03 -4.37
CA ASN A 53 9.68 12.85 -3.97
C ASN A 53 9.86 11.65 -3.02
N ALA A 54 11.11 11.22 -2.88
CA ALA A 54 11.43 10.02 -2.11
C ALA A 54 11.19 10.15 -0.58
N ALA A 55 11.13 11.38 -0.05
CA ALA A 55 10.91 11.58 1.38
C ALA A 55 9.44 11.39 1.77
N CYS A 56 8.48 11.91 0.99
CA CYS A 56 7.08 11.58 1.21
C CYS A 56 6.83 10.11 0.96
N ARG A 57 7.41 9.54 -0.11
CA ARG A 57 7.18 8.15 -0.53
C ARG A 57 7.46 7.17 0.60
N ARG A 58 8.59 7.35 1.27
CA ARG A 58 9.00 6.56 2.45
C ARG A 58 7.93 6.51 3.54
N ILE A 59 7.24 7.60 3.77
CA ILE A 59 6.26 7.69 4.84
C ILE A 59 4.89 7.24 4.35
N THR A 60 4.49 7.64 3.15
CA THR A 60 3.21 7.26 2.58
C THR A 60 3.10 5.76 2.32
N ASP A 61 4.20 5.09 1.96
CA ASP A 61 4.23 3.64 1.73
C ASP A 61 3.99 2.82 3.03
N PHE A 62 4.16 3.42 4.22
CA PHE A 62 3.76 2.80 5.50
C PHE A 62 2.30 3.06 5.89
N LEU A 63 1.67 4.07 5.30
CA LEU A 63 0.36 4.57 5.74
C LEU A 63 -0.78 4.13 4.84
N PHE A 64 -0.50 3.89 3.56
CA PHE A 64 -1.52 3.63 2.55
C PHE A 64 -1.26 2.31 1.84
N PRO A 65 -2.28 1.44 1.72
CA PRO A 65 -2.15 0.23 0.94
C PRO A 65 -2.08 0.52 -0.56
N THR A 66 -1.71 -0.49 -1.33
CA THR A 66 -1.74 -0.52 -2.80
C THR A 66 -2.57 -1.71 -3.26
N LEU A 67 -2.86 -1.82 -4.56
CA LEU A 67 -3.55 -3.00 -5.09
C LEU A 67 -2.77 -4.28 -4.77
N PHE A 68 -1.47 -4.29 -5.05
CA PHE A 68 -0.58 -5.41 -4.77
C PHE A 68 0.47 -4.97 -3.74
N ALA A 69 0.75 -5.84 -2.77
CA ALA A 69 1.90 -5.68 -1.90
C ALA A 69 3.20 -5.86 -2.69
N VAL A 70 4.33 -5.51 -2.10
CA VAL A 70 5.66 -5.69 -2.69
C VAL A 70 6.53 -6.47 -1.72
N ASP A 71 7.13 -7.55 -2.19
CA ASP A 71 8.12 -8.30 -1.42
C ASP A 71 9.37 -7.42 -1.20
N PRO A 72 9.75 -7.13 0.06
CA PRO A 72 10.85 -6.21 0.32
C PRO A 72 12.24 -6.79 -0.02
N ALA A 73 12.37 -8.10 -0.20
CA ALA A 73 13.63 -8.76 -0.53
C ALA A 73 13.86 -8.85 -2.06
N THR A 74 12.80 -9.07 -2.83
CA THR A 74 12.86 -9.31 -4.27
C THR A 74 12.33 -8.15 -5.11
N GLY A 75 11.50 -7.27 -4.53
CA GLY A 75 10.81 -6.19 -5.23
C GLY A 75 9.66 -6.66 -6.12
N LEU A 76 9.24 -7.92 -6.02
CA LEU A 76 8.14 -8.48 -6.81
C LEU A 76 6.80 -8.18 -6.17
N LEU A 77 5.75 -8.12 -6.99
CA LEU A 77 4.38 -7.95 -6.51
C LEU A 77 3.91 -9.21 -5.77
N LEU A 78 3.21 -8.98 -4.67
CA LEU A 78 2.54 -9.98 -3.85
C LEU A 78 1.05 -9.66 -3.77
N GLY A 79 0.23 -10.71 -3.74
CA GLY A 79 -1.19 -10.59 -3.49
C GLY A 79 -1.45 -10.30 -2.02
N ALA A 80 -2.70 -10.03 -1.70
CA ALA A 80 -3.17 -9.94 -0.33
C ALA A 80 -2.78 -11.20 0.47
N ALA A 81 -2.17 -10.99 1.63
CA ALA A 81 -1.89 -12.03 2.61
C ALA A 81 -1.99 -11.45 4.03
N ASP A 82 -2.04 -12.33 5.03
CA ASP A 82 -2.20 -11.97 6.45
C ASP A 82 -1.07 -11.05 6.98
N ASP A 83 0.11 -11.11 6.37
CA ASP A 83 1.31 -10.38 6.78
C ASP A 83 1.62 -9.13 5.93
N ASN A 84 0.70 -8.73 5.05
CA ASN A 84 0.85 -7.55 4.21
C ASN A 84 -0.44 -6.73 4.07
N TYR A 85 -0.34 -5.58 3.39
CA TYR A 85 -1.44 -4.63 3.18
C TYR A 85 -1.83 -4.47 1.71
N GLY A 86 -1.46 -5.41 0.83
CA GLY A 86 -1.99 -5.45 -0.53
C GLY A 86 -3.48 -5.78 -0.50
N LEU A 87 -4.28 -5.17 -1.39
CA LEU A 87 -5.73 -5.36 -1.41
C LEU A 87 -6.18 -6.52 -2.30
N ALA A 88 -5.56 -6.70 -3.46
CA ALA A 88 -5.96 -7.68 -4.46
C ALA A 88 -5.47 -9.08 -4.08
N VAL A 89 -6.40 -10.03 -4.02
CA VAL A 89 -6.12 -11.46 -3.79
C VAL A 89 -5.52 -12.10 -5.05
N ASP A 90 -6.00 -11.67 -6.21
CA ASP A 90 -5.56 -12.19 -7.51
C ASP A 90 -4.20 -11.65 -7.92
N LEU A 91 -3.27 -12.54 -8.31
CA LEU A 91 -1.95 -12.18 -8.84
C LEU A 91 -1.73 -12.56 -10.30
N THR A 92 -2.71 -13.22 -10.92
CA THR A 92 -2.59 -13.68 -12.30
C THR A 92 -2.38 -12.49 -13.23
N PRO A 93 -1.29 -12.43 -14.02
CA PRO A 93 -1.11 -11.38 -15.01
C PRO A 93 -2.29 -11.32 -15.98
N PRO A 94 -2.73 -10.11 -16.37
CA PRO A 94 -3.78 -9.99 -17.35
C PRO A 94 -3.29 -10.49 -18.72
N GLU A 95 -4.04 -11.42 -19.30
CA GLU A 95 -3.85 -11.92 -20.68
C GLU A 95 -4.95 -11.40 -21.63
N SER A 96 -5.89 -10.61 -21.11
CA SER A 96 -7.05 -10.05 -21.80
C SER A 96 -7.05 -8.53 -21.76
N GLU A 97 -7.94 -7.91 -22.56
CA GLU A 97 -8.16 -6.46 -22.58
C GLU A 97 -8.81 -5.93 -21.30
N SER A 98 -9.23 -6.81 -20.39
CA SER A 98 -9.67 -6.44 -19.04
C SER A 98 -8.93 -7.26 -17.98
N TYR A 99 -8.85 -6.69 -16.78
CA TYR A 99 -8.27 -7.31 -15.61
C TYR A 99 -9.19 -7.15 -14.41
N GLN A 100 -9.78 -8.25 -13.99
CA GLN A 100 -10.68 -8.30 -12.85
C GLN A 100 -9.88 -8.68 -11.59
N LEU A 101 -10.07 -7.91 -10.53
CA LEU A 101 -9.41 -8.08 -9.25
C LEU A 101 -10.44 -8.28 -8.15
N THR A 102 -10.31 -9.40 -7.45
CA THR A 102 -10.99 -9.65 -6.18
C THR A 102 -10.19 -9.02 -5.04
N LEU A 103 -10.86 -8.24 -4.20
CA LEU A 103 -10.26 -7.57 -3.05
C LEU A 103 -10.53 -8.34 -1.76
N ARG A 104 -9.56 -8.30 -0.84
CA ARG A 104 -9.75 -8.72 0.56
C ARG A 104 -10.75 -7.81 1.29
N ASP A 105 -11.38 -8.32 2.34
CA ASP A 105 -12.45 -7.65 3.10
C ASP A 105 -12.15 -7.49 4.60
N ASP A 106 -10.93 -7.84 5.03
CA ASP A 106 -10.51 -7.90 6.43
C ASP A 106 -9.68 -6.68 6.89
N LEU A 107 -9.47 -5.68 6.02
CA LEU A 107 -8.77 -4.45 6.35
C LEU A 107 -9.72 -3.28 6.61
N ALA A 108 -9.31 -2.42 7.55
CA ALA A 108 -9.97 -1.17 7.85
C ALA A 108 -8.95 -0.02 7.93
N TRP A 109 -9.42 1.17 7.58
CA TRP A 109 -8.72 2.42 7.85
C TRP A 109 -8.53 2.62 9.36
N SER A 110 -7.59 3.50 9.73
CA SER A 110 -7.26 3.76 11.15
C SER A 110 -8.43 4.32 11.98
N ASP A 111 -9.49 4.81 11.34
CA ASP A 111 -10.73 5.25 11.99
C ASP A 111 -11.77 4.13 12.18
N GLY A 112 -11.45 2.91 11.74
CA GLY A 112 -12.32 1.72 11.80
C GLY A 112 -13.21 1.52 10.58
N THR A 113 -13.20 2.43 9.61
CA THR A 113 -13.98 2.28 8.37
C THR A 113 -13.37 1.18 7.50
N PRO A 114 -14.13 0.17 7.03
CA PRO A 114 -13.59 -0.86 6.14
C PRO A 114 -12.96 -0.27 4.88
N ILE A 115 -11.90 -0.89 4.39
CA ILE A 115 -11.36 -0.58 3.05
C ILE A 115 -12.19 -1.35 2.03
N THR A 116 -12.70 -0.66 1.02
CA THR A 116 -13.66 -1.23 0.07
C THR A 116 -13.27 -1.01 -1.39
N VAL A 117 -13.99 -1.65 -2.29
CA VAL A 117 -13.87 -1.42 -3.74
C VAL A 117 -14.08 0.05 -4.13
N TYR A 118 -14.87 0.80 -3.36
CA TYR A 118 -15.11 2.23 -3.59
C TYR A 118 -13.86 3.07 -3.33
N ASP A 119 -13.03 2.71 -2.35
CA ASP A 119 -11.74 3.37 -2.11
C ASP A 119 -10.80 3.15 -3.30
N VAL A 120 -10.78 1.93 -3.85
CA VAL A 120 -9.97 1.61 -5.03
C VAL A 120 -10.44 2.39 -6.24
N PHE A 121 -11.75 2.42 -6.51
CA PHE A 121 -12.31 3.15 -7.64
C PHE A 121 -12.07 4.67 -7.51
N TYR A 122 -12.29 5.24 -6.33
CA TYR A 122 -11.97 6.65 -6.06
C TYR A 122 -10.48 6.96 -6.28
N SER A 123 -9.61 6.08 -5.79
CA SER A 123 -8.16 6.19 -5.94
C SER A 123 -7.75 6.12 -7.40
N PHE A 124 -8.36 5.26 -8.21
CA PHE A 124 -8.16 5.22 -9.65
C PHE A 124 -8.51 6.55 -10.33
N LEU A 125 -9.66 7.15 -9.99
CA LEU A 125 -10.07 8.45 -10.54
C LEU A 125 -9.07 9.55 -10.20
N ALA A 126 -8.55 9.55 -8.97
CA ALA A 126 -7.53 10.50 -8.52
C ALA A 126 -6.17 10.23 -9.18
N ALA A 127 -5.76 8.96 -9.26
CA ALA A 127 -4.46 8.53 -9.75
C ALA A 127 -4.30 8.67 -11.26
N SER A 128 -5.38 8.50 -12.05
CA SER A 128 -5.39 8.66 -13.51
C SER A 128 -5.42 10.12 -13.96
N ASN A 129 -5.86 11.05 -13.10
CA ASN A 129 -5.91 12.47 -13.42
C ASN A 129 -4.55 13.13 -13.23
N GLU A 130 -3.82 13.42 -14.31
CA GLU A 130 -2.47 14.04 -14.25
C GLU A 130 -2.40 15.38 -13.50
N ARG A 131 -3.50 16.13 -13.41
CA ARG A 131 -3.52 17.39 -12.64
C ARG A 131 -3.55 17.13 -11.14
N ILE A 132 -4.25 16.06 -10.73
CA ILE A 132 -4.33 15.61 -9.35
C ILE A 132 -3.08 14.80 -9.00
N SER A 133 -2.66 13.90 -9.88
CA SER A 133 -1.57 12.94 -9.68
C SER A 133 -0.52 13.04 -10.80
N PRO A 134 0.39 14.02 -10.76
CA PRO A 134 1.41 14.16 -11.81
C PRO A 134 2.36 12.96 -11.91
N LEU A 135 2.56 12.23 -10.79
CA LEU A 135 3.46 11.08 -10.74
C LEU A 135 2.82 9.81 -11.32
N TYR A 136 1.57 9.52 -10.97
CA TYR A 136 0.90 8.28 -11.39
C TYR A 136 0.07 8.47 -12.67
N GLY A 137 -0.51 9.65 -12.88
CA GLY A 137 -1.43 9.99 -13.98
C GLY A 137 -0.96 9.51 -15.34
N PRO A 138 0.27 9.86 -15.78
CA PRO A 138 0.77 9.44 -17.09
C PRO A 138 0.87 7.91 -17.23
N SER A 139 1.31 7.20 -16.18
CA SER A 139 1.45 5.74 -16.21
C SER A 139 0.10 5.03 -16.18
N VAL A 140 -0.81 5.48 -15.30
CA VAL A 140 -2.14 4.88 -15.13
C VAL A 140 -2.98 5.10 -16.38
N SER A 141 -3.05 6.34 -16.89
CA SER A 141 -3.85 6.66 -18.08
C SER A 141 -3.28 6.09 -19.38
N ALA A 142 -1.99 5.74 -19.44
CA ALA A 142 -1.41 5.00 -20.55
C ALA A 142 -1.63 3.47 -20.46
N THR A 143 -2.06 2.97 -19.30
CA THR A 143 -2.20 1.52 -19.04
C THR A 143 -3.66 1.11 -18.96
N VAL A 144 -4.49 1.91 -18.29
CA VAL A 144 -5.88 1.60 -17.93
C VAL A 144 -6.81 2.57 -18.64
N SER A 145 -7.73 2.04 -19.45
CA SER A 145 -8.72 2.82 -20.19
C SER A 145 -9.93 3.21 -19.34
N ALA A 146 -10.36 2.31 -18.46
CA ALA A 146 -11.49 2.50 -17.56
C ALA A 146 -11.37 1.58 -16.34
N ALA A 147 -12.13 1.88 -15.29
CA ALA A 147 -12.35 0.99 -14.17
C ALA A 147 -13.85 0.90 -13.87
N MET A 148 -14.32 -0.22 -13.35
CA MET A 148 -15.71 -0.45 -12.99
C MET A 148 -15.81 -1.32 -11.75
N VAL A 149 -16.64 -0.90 -10.80
CA VAL A 149 -17.05 -1.74 -9.66
C VAL A 149 -18.03 -2.78 -10.19
N VAL A 150 -17.64 -4.06 -10.11
CA VAL A 150 -18.44 -5.21 -10.57
C VAL A 150 -19.39 -5.65 -9.45
N ASP A 151 -18.88 -5.75 -8.24
CA ASP A 151 -19.63 -6.04 -7.02
C ASP A 151 -18.90 -5.45 -5.79
N ASP A 152 -19.39 -5.76 -4.58
CA ASP A 152 -18.90 -5.20 -3.31
C ASP A 152 -17.38 -5.42 -3.07
N HIS A 153 -16.78 -6.44 -3.71
CA HIS A 153 -15.37 -6.80 -3.53
C HIS A 153 -14.60 -6.96 -4.85
N THR A 154 -15.23 -6.71 -5.99
CA THR A 154 -14.63 -6.96 -7.30
C THR A 154 -14.60 -5.68 -8.13
N ILE A 155 -13.42 -5.35 -8.64
CA ILE A 155 -13.22 -4.24 -9.58
C ILE A 155 -12.62 -4.78 -10.87
N GLU A 156 -13.09 -4.27 -12.00
CA GLU A 156 -12.55 -4.56 -13.32
C GLU A 156 -11.86 -3.34 -13.89
N PHE A 157 -10.65 -3.53 -14.43
CA PHE A 157 -9.89 -2.52 -15.14
C PHE A 157 -9.81 -2.88 -16.62
N GLY A 158 -10.26 -1.98 -17.50
CA GLY A 158 -9.97 -2.07 -18.93
C GLY A 158 -8.53 -1.67 -19.20
N LEU A 159 -7.80 -2.44 -20.01
CA LEU A 159 -6.39 -2.24 -20.32
C LEU A 159 -6.23 -1.74 -21.76
N ILE A 160 -5.32 -0.78 -21.95
CA ILE A 160 -4.96 -0.24 -23.27
C ILE A 160 -3.94 -1.14 -23.97
N ASP A 161 -2.97 -1.67 -23.21
CA ASP A 161 -1.91 -2.56 -23.70
C ASP A 161 -1.68 -3.67 -22.65
N PRO A 162 -2.41 -4.80 -22.74
CA PRO A 162 -2.31 -5.88 -21.78
C PRO A 162 -0.97 -6.59 -21.92
N ASN A 163 -0.11 -6.42 -20.90
CA ASN A 163 1.19 -7.07 -20.83
C ASN A 163 1.60 -7.28 -19.37
N CYS A 164 2.70 -8.00 -19.14
CA CYS A 164 3.18 -8.32 -17.80
C CYS A 164 3.52 -7.09 -16.93
N ALA A 165 3.70 -5.91 -17.53
CA ALA A 165 3.98 -4.67 -16.79
C ALA A 165 2.71 -3.93 -16.35
N ALA A 166 1.53 -4.30 -16.86
CA ALA A 166 0.26 -3.63 -16.55
C ALA A 166 -0.01 -3.61 -15.03
N GLN A 167 0.14 -4.76 -14.36
CA GLN A 167 -0.03 -4.88 -12.91
C GLN A 167 0.83 -3.87 -12.12
N THR A 168 2.12 -3.75 -12.46
CA THR A 168 3.02 -2.79 -11.79
C THR A 168 2.62 -1.34 -12.10
N ARG A 169 2.23 -1.04 -13.34
CA ARG A 169 1.88 0.33 -13.77
C ARG A 169 0.56 0.82 -13.19
N MET A 170 -0.35 -0.09 -12.86
CA MET A 170 -1.61 0.21 -12.19
C MET A 170 -1.52 0.07 -10.66
N ASN A 171 -0.36 -0.24 -10.08
CA ASN A 171 -0.21 -0.36 -8.63
C ASN A 171 -0.02 1.02 -7.96
N PHE A 172 -1.09 1.81 -7.92
CA PHE A 172 -1.14 3.11 -7.25
C PHE A 172 -1.60 2.98 -5.78
N PRO A 173 -1.30 3.99 -4.93
CA PRO A 173 -1.78 4.03 -3.56
C PRO A 173 -3.29 4.17 -3.49
N ILE A 174 -3.90 3.48 -2.52
CA ILE A 174 -5.32 3.57 -2.22
C ILE A 174 -5.52 4.59 -1.11
N ILE A 175 -6.51 5.46 -1.28
CA ILE A 175 -6.87 6.53 -0.36
C ILE A 175 -8.32 6.36 0.14
N PRO A 176 -8.63 6.79 1.38
CA PRO A 176 -9.96 6.65 1.97
C PRO A 176 -10.96 7.58 1.28
N ALA A 177 -11.80 7.05 0.41
CA ALA A 177 -12.79 7.81 -0.35
C ALA A 177 -13.69 8.63 0.60
N HIS A 178 -14.10 8.05 1.73
CA HIS A 178 -14.98 8.69 2.71
C HIS A 178 -14.40 9.95 3.36
N VAL A 179 -13.07 10.10 3.38
CA VAL A 179 -12.41 11.31 3.91
C VAL A 179 -12.44 12.46 2.91
N PHE A 180 -12.40 12.15 1.61
CA PHE A 180 -12.36 13.17 0.55
C PHE A 180 -13.75 13.48 -0.03
N ASP A 181 -14.62 12.47 -0.08
CA ASP A 181 -15.98 12.54 -0.60
C ASP A 181 -16.87 11.54 0.16
N PRO A 182 -17.49 11.97 1.29
CA PRO A 182 -18.29 11.11 2.15
C PRO A 182 -19.49 10.44 1.46
N ASP A 183 -20.01 11.06 0.40
CA ASP A 183 -21.20 10.60 -0.31
C ASP A 183 -20.85 9.72 -1.53
N PHE A 184 -19.56 9.54 -1.84
CA PHE A 184 -19.09 8.88 -3.07
C PHE A 184 -19.63 7.46 -3.25
N ALA A 185 -19.51 6.61 -2.23
CA ALA A 185 -19.96 5.22 -2.30
C ALA A 185 -21.48 5.12 -2.51
N ALA A 186 -22.24 5.97 -1.82
CA ALA A 186 -23.70 6.04 -1.97
C ALA A 186 -24.10 6.53 -3.37
N ALA A 187 -23.43 7.57 -3.88
CA ALA A 187 -23.66 8.11 -5.22
C ALA A 187 -23.35 7.07 -6.31
N LEU A 188 -22.24 6.34 -6.19
CA LEU A 188 -21.88 5.30 -7.14
C LEU A 188 -22.88 4.14 -7.12
N THR A 189 -23.27 3.68 -5.92
CA THR A 189 -24.25 2.59 -5.78
C THR A 189 -25.59 2.96 -6.42
N ALA A 190 -26.06 4.19 -6.19
CA ALA A 190 -27.28 4.70 -6.81
C ALA A 190 -27.18 4.78 -8.33
N PHE A 191 -26.01 5.16 -8.86
CA PHE A 191 -25.73 5.21 -10.30
C PHE A 191 -25.66 3.81 -10.92
N SER A 192 -24.99 2.85 -10.29
CA SER A 192 -24.95 1.47 -10.79
C SER A 192 -26.35 0.85 -10.82
N ALA A 193 -27.17 1.13 -9.82
CA ALA A 193 -28.55 0.65 -9.74
C ALA A 193 -29.49 1.29 -10.80
N SER A 194 -29.16 2.46 -11.38
CA SER A 194 -29.97 3.07 -12.43
C SER A 194 -29.81 2.37 -13.80
N GLY A 195 -28.83 1.48 -13.96
CA GLY A 195 -28.55 0.78 -15.22
C GLY A 195 -27.79 1.61 -16.26
N ASP A 196 -27.36 2.82 -15.90
CA ASP A 196 -26.66 3.74 -16.82
C ASP A 196 -25.21 3.29 -17.14
N LEU A 197 -24.65 2.35 -16.37
CA LEU A 197 -23.30 1.81 -16.59
C LEU A 197 -23.21 0.87 -17.80
N GLU A 198 -24.26 0.09 -18.12
CA GLU A 198 -24.23 -0.82 -19.28
C GLU A 198 -24.23 -0.08 -20.63
N ALA A 199 -24.62 1.20 -20.65
CA ALA A 199 -24.76 1.98 -21.88
C ALA A 199 -23.44 2.59 -22.41
N ARG A 200 -22.29 2.26 -21.81
CA ARG A 200 -21.03 2.97 -22.05
C ARG A 200 -19.83 2.12 -22.48
N TYR A 201 -20.10 0.92 -22.96
CA TYR A 201 -19.16 0.11 -23.74
C TYR A 201 -19.59 0.06 -25.21
#